data_AF-A0ABD2U555-F1
#
_entry.id   AF-A0ABD2U555-F1
#
_cell.length_a   1.000
_cell.length_b   1.000
_cell.length_c   1.000
_cell.angle_alpha   90.00
_cell.angle_beta   90.00
_cell.angle_gamma   90.00
#
_symmetry.space_group_name_H-M   'P 1'
#
loop_
_entity.id
_entity.type
_entity.pdbx_description
1 polymer ?
#
loop_
_entity_poly.entity_id
_entity_poly.type
_entity_poly.pdbx_seq_one_letter_code
_entity_poly.pdbx_strand_id
1 'polypeptide(L)'
;MEAEIMVCGGAPRRAYGLTANMVYMKALSSCGRISVSDDHGRWKMETMPTPRVMSDMIILPNGDILIINGASRGTAGWDNARSPVTRPVIYRPNMRRYNRFSIMKASSRPRLYHSSAILMTDGRVLVGGSNPQENYNFTGVEFPTDLSLEAFYPPFLARKHKHLKPTVLSMDEILIYKKSFSATFTVPRFLRMGTVSIRIIAPSFTTHSFSMNQRMVVLKGVVVVAVSANTYKFTAFGPSTKEIAPPGYYLLFVVHAGIPSSGMWVKIQDST
;
A
#
# COMPACT_ATOMS: atom_id res chain seq x y z
N MET A 1 -14.83 -7.22 8.85
CA MET A 1 -13.40 -6.86 8.79
C MET A 1 -13.19 -5.80 9.84
N GLU A 2 -12.24 -6.04 10.75
CA GLU A 2 -11.89 -5.11 11.83
C GLU A 2 -10.83 -4.12 11.33
N ALA A 3 -10.69 -2.98 12.00
CA ALA A 3 -9.61 -2.06 11.74
C ALA A 3 -8.30 -2.66 12.28
N GLU A 4 -7.34 -2.90 11.39
CA GLU A 4 -6.03 -3.43 11.75
C GLU A 4 -4.91 -2.46 11.37
N ILE A 5 -3.90 -2.37 12.22
CA ILE A 5 -2.65 -1.64 11.97
C ILE A 5 -1.53 -2.67 11.82
N MET A 6 -0.63 -2.46 10.86
CA MET A 6 0.56 -3.28 10.66
C MET A 6 1.82 -2.43 10.74
N VAL A 7 2.80 -2.92 11.49
CA VAL A 7 4.12 -2.28 11.65
C VAL A 7 5.20 -3.31 11.33
N CYS A 8 6.17 -2.96 10.50
CA CYS A 8 7.24 -3.86 10.08
C CYS A 8 8.61 -3.19 10.09
N GLY A 9 9.62 -3.95 10.49
CA GLY A 9 11.02 -3.55 10.37
C GLY A 9 11.43 -2.45 11.35
N GLY A 10 12.30 -1.57 10.89
CA GLY A 10 12.95 -0.54 11.71
C GLY A 10 14.31 -0.98 12.25
N ALA A 11 14.99 -0.05 12.90
CA ALA A 11 16.31 -0.27 13.47
C ALA A 11 16.22 -0.69 14.94
N PRO A 12 17.15 -1.52 15.45
CA PRO A 12 17.30 -1.71 16.89
C PRO A 12 17.53 -0.38 17.63
N ARG A 13 17.02 -0.24 18.85
CA ARG A 13 17.04 1.03 19.63
C ARG A 13 18.43 1.71 19.72
N ARG A 14 19.52 0.94 19.77
CA ARG A 14 20.89 1.45 19.90
C ARG A 14 21.61 1.66 18.56
N ALA A 15 20.97 1.32 17.44
CA ALA A 15 21.64 1.29 16.14
C ALA A 15 22.14 2.66 15.69
N TYR A 16 21.40 3.74 15.97
CA TYR A 16 21.76 5.08 15.53
C TYR A 16 23.09 5.56 16.12
N GLY A 17 23.28 5.45 17.45
CA GLY A 17 24.53 5.88 18.09
C GLY A 17 25.76 5.09 17.63
N LEU A 18 25.56 3.88 17.09
CA LEU A 18 26.64 3.03 16.59
C LEU A 18 27.11 3.41 15.17
N THR A 19 26.29 4.13 14.38
CA THR A 19 26.70 4.52 13.03
C THR A 19 27.83 5.55 13.04
N ALA A 20 27.98 6.33 14.12
CA ALA A 20 29.12 7.23 14.33
C ALA A 20 30.48 6.50 14.36
N ASN A 21 30.48 5.21 14.71
CA ASN A 21 31.65 4.33 14.69
C ASN A 21 31.67 3.39 13.46
N MET A 22 30.91 3.73 12.41
CA MET A 22 30.73 2.91 11.21
C MET A 22 30.17 1.49 11.48
N VAL A 23 29.42 1.33 12.58
CA VAL A 23 28.80 0.05 12.94
C VAL A 23 27.32 0.07 12.54
N TYR A 24 27.02 -0.64 11.44
CA TYR A 24 25.66 -0.75 10.91
C TYR A 24 24.98 -2.03 11.41
N MET A 25 24.15 -1.92 12.45
CA MET A 25 23.40 -3.06 13.00
C MET A 25 22.43 -3.64 11.98
N LYS A 26 22.17 -4.96 12.05
CA LYS A 26 21.12 -5.60 11.26
C LYS A 26 19.75 -5.00 11.62
N ALA A 27 18.97 -4.67 10.60
CA ALA A 27 17.61 -4.18 10.76
C ALA A 27 16.68 -5.25 11.35
N LEU A 28 15.53 -4.83 11.89
CA LEU A 28 14.52 -5.74 12.38
C LEU A 28 13.79 -6.41 11.21
N SER A 29 13.39 -7.66 11.43
CA SER A 29 12.51 -8.43 10.52
C SER A 29 11.14 -8.70 11.14
N SER A 30 10.88 -8.16 12.33
CA SER A 30 9.59 -8.29 13.00
C SER A 30 8.52 -7.49 12.25
N CYS A 31 7.38 -8.13 12.04
CA CYS A 31 6.15 -7.53 11.58
C CYS A 31 5.04 -7.85 12.58
N GLY A 32 4.39 -6.83 13.12
CA GLY A 32 3.25 -6.99 14.02
C GLY A 32 1.98 -6.48 13.38
N ARG A 33 0.87 -7.19 13.58
CA ARG A 33 -0.47 -6.63 13.39
C ARG A 33 -1.21 -6.50 14.69
N ILE A 34 -1.98 -5.44 14.85
CA ILE A 34 -2.86 -5.22 15.99
C ILE A 34 -4.26 -4.88 15.47
N SER A 35 -5.29 -5.45 16.08
CA SER A 35 -6.67 -5.02 15.86
C SER A 35 -6.94 -3.85 16.79
N VAL A 36 -7.42 -2.73 16.24
CA VAL A 36 -7.71 -1.52 17.00
C VAL A 36 -8.91 -1.74 17.95
N SER A 37 -9.77 -2.71 17.63
CA SER A 37 -10.90 -3.12 18.46
C SER A 37 -10.56 -4.21 19.48
N ASP A 38 -9.33 -4.75 19.52
CA ASP A 38 -8.90 -5.68 20.56
C ASP A 38 -8.54 -4.91 21.83
N ASP A 39 -9.40 -5.03 22.84
CA ASP A 39 -9.27 -4.43 24.18
C ASP A 39 -8.00 -4.88 24.92
N HIS A 40 -7.43 -6.02 24.55
CA HIS A 40 -6.17 -6.52 25.11
C HIS A 40 -4.92 -6.04 24.38
N GLY A 41 -5.07 -5.36 23.22
CA GLY A 41 -3.96 -4.82 22.45
C GLY A 41 -2.92 -5.85 21.98
N ARG A 42 -3.34 -7.08 21.65
CA ARG A 42 -2.39 -8.17 21.34
C ARG A 42 -1.84 -8.05 19.92
N TRP A 43 -0.52 -8.08 19.83
CA TRP A 43 0.18 -8.13 18.55
C TRP A 43 0.27 -9.54 17.99
N LYS A 44 -0.21 -9.72 16.76
CA LYS A 44 0.03 -10.92 15.95
C LYS A 44 1.37 -10.75 15.22
N MET A 45 2.40 -11.39 15.74
CA MET A 45 3.77 -11.27 15.25
C MET A 45 4.09 -12.29 14.15
N GLU A 46 4.76 -11.82 13.11
CA GLU A 46 5.34 -12.60 12.01
C GLU A 46 6.74 -12.06 11.67
N THR A 47 7.52 -12.84 10.93
CA THR A 47 8.87 -12.45 10.49
C THR A 47 8.85 -12.21 8.99
N MET A 48 9.17 -10.99 8.55
CA MET A 48 9.32 -10.71 7.12
C MET A 48 10.61 -11.32 6.57
N PRO A 49 10.64 -11.74 5.28
CA PRO A 49 11.77 -12.48 4.71
C PRO A 49 13.09 -11.71 4.64
N THR A 50 13.04 -10.37 4.72
CA THR A 50 14.24 -9.54 4.64
C THR A 50 14.15 -8.41 5.66
N PRO A 51 15.10 -8.31 6.60
CA PRO A 51 15.15 -7.21 7.57
C PRO A 51 15.27 -5.87 6.84
N ARG A 52 14.60 -4.83 7.33
CA ARG A 52 14.48 -3.57 6.60
C ARG A 52 14.33 -2.35 7.52
N VAL A 53 15.17 -1.34 7.32
CA VAL A 53 14.99 0.04 7.80
C VAL A 53 14.59 0.93 6.64
N MET A 54 13.97 2.08 6.92
CA MET A 54 13.59 3.08 5.91
C MET A 54 12.71 2.52 4.79
N SER A 55 11.80 1.61 5.14
CA SER A 55 10.87 1.02 4.18
C SER A 55 9.63 1.87 4.02
N ASP A 56 9.15 2.02 2.79
CA ASP A 56 7.78 2.46 2.55
C ASP A 56 6.83 1.25 2.58
N MET A 57 5.71 1.40 3.27
CA MET A 57 4.64 0.40 3.32
C MET A 57 3.39 0.96 2.63
N ILE A 58 2.99 0.39 1.50
CA ILE A 58 1.89 0.89 0.66
C ILE A 58 0.73 -0.11 0.67
N ILE A 59 -0.46 0.34 1.03
CA ILE A 59 -1.67 -0.47 0.93
C ILE A 59 -2.11 -0.51 -0.53
N LEU A 60 -2.13 -1.71 -1.12
CA LEU A 60 -2.53 -1.91 -2.50
C LEU A 60 -4.05 -2.04 -2.63
N PRO A 61 -4.66 -1.74 -3.80
CA PRO A 61 -6.11 -1.82 -4.03
C PRO A 61 -6.74 -3.17 -3.69
N ASN A 62 -6.01 -4.27 -3.86
CA ASN A 62 -6.50 -5.61 -3.52
C ASN A 62 -6.38 -5.95 -2.03
N GLY A 63 -5.88 -5.03 -1.19
CA GLY A 63 -5.73 -5.18 0.26
C GLY A 63 -4.43 -5.85 0.69
N ASP A 64 -3.56 -6.18 -0.27
CA ASP A 64 -2.18 -6.57 0.02
C ASP A 64 -1.37 -5.34 0.46
N ILE A 65 -0.28 -5.56 1.17
CA ILE A 65 0.64 -4.51 1.62
C ILE A 65 1.98 -4.70 0.92
N LEU A 66 2.42 -3.69 0.17
CA LEU A 66 3.74 -3.64 -0.43
C LEU A 66 4.73 -3.03 0.58
N ILE A 67 5.83 -3.73 0.83
CA ILE A 67 6.98 -3.24 1.60
C ILE A 67 8.14 -3.05 0.61
N ILE A 68 8.57 -1.81 0.40
CA ILE A 68 9.56 -1.40 -0.61
C ILE A 68 10.58 -0.41 -0.02
N ASN A 69 11.67 -0.14 -0.74
CA ASN A 69 12.76 0.76 -0.34
C ASN A 69 13.51 0.35 0.94
N GLY A 70 14.60 1.03 1.25
CA GLY A 70 15.36 0.84 2.48
C GLY A 70 16.53 -0.13 2.40
N ALA A 71 17.07 -0.43 3.57
CA ALA A 71 18.32 -1.18 3.76
C ALA A 71 18.18 -2.27 4.82
N SER A 72 19.04 -3.28 4.76
CA SER A 72 19.03 -4.39 5.73
C SER A 72 19.92 -4.13 6.95
N ARG A 73 20.73 -3.05 6.92
CA ARG A 73 21.62 -2.65 8.00
C ARG A 73 21.66 -1.14 8.18
N GLY A 74 21.85 -0.70 9.42
CA GLY A 74 21.96 0.71 9.80
C GLY A 74 20.63 1.33 10.20
N THR A 75 20.50 2.64 10.00
CA THR A 75 19.33 3.45 10.40
C THR A 75 18.92 4.44 9.31
N ALA A 76 17.85 5.20 9.59
CA ALA A 76 17.59 6.45 8.89
C ALA A 76 18.71 7.49 9.14
N GLY A 77 18.84 8.44 8.22
CA GLY A 77 19.87 9.47 8.21
C GLY A 77 20.88 9.31 7.07
N TRP A 78 21.69 10.34 6.88
CA TRP A 78 22.73 10.37 5.86
C TRP A 78 23.89 9.44 6.20
N ASP A 79 24.36 8.68 5.21
CA ASP A 79 25.45 7.68 5.32
C ASP A 79 25.32 6.62 6.43
N ASN A 80 24.12 6.52 7.01
CA ASN A 80 23.82 5.69 8.18
C ASN A 80 23.31 4.29 7.85
N ALA A 81 23.28 3.90 6.58
CA ALA A 81 22.74 2.61 6.14
C ALA A 81 23.70 1.87 5.20
N ARG A 82 23.61 0.53 5.23
CA ARG A 82 24.38 -0.38 4.35
C ARG A 82 23.50 -1.52 3.87
N SER A 83 23.95 -2.19 2.82
CA SER A 83 23.26 -3.34 2.22
C SER A 83 21.81 -3.03 1.80
N PRO A 84 21.62 -2.20 0.75
CA PRO A 84 20.30 -1.84 0.23
C PRO A 84 19.44 -3.06 -0.07
N VAL A 85 18.14 -2.98 0.22
CA VAL A 85 17.19 -4.07 -0.05
C VAL A 85 16.36 -3.74 -1.28
N THR A 86 16.81 -4.23 -2.43
CA THR A 86 16.22 -3.90 -3.74
C THR A 86 15.04 -4.78 -4.13
N ARG A 87 14.79 -5.89 -3.42
CA ARG A 87 13.64 -6.77 -3.64
C ARG A 87 12.46 -6.33 -2.77
N PRO A 88 11.34 -5.86 -3.35
CA PRO A 88 10.13 -5.59 -2.57
C PRO A 88 9.53 -6.87 -2.00
N VAL A 89 8.71 -6.74 -0.96
CA VAL A 89 7.95 -7.84 -0.37
C VAL A 89 6.47 -7.47 -0.39
N ILE A 90 5.62 -8.37 -0.85
CA ILE A 90 4.16 -8.24 -0.70
C ILE A 90 3.72 -9.10 0.48
N TYR A 91 3.00 -8.50 1.42
CA TYR A 91 2.30 -9.17 2.50
C TYR A 91 0.80 -9.29 2.19
N ARG A 92 0.26 -10.50 2.31
CA ARG A 92 -1.14 -10.82 2.05
C ARG A 92 -1.86 -11.16 3.37
N PRO A 93 -2.61 -10.23 3.97
CA PRO A 93 -3.16 -10.39 5.31
C PRO A 93 -4.15 -11.56 5.43
N ASN A 94 -4.82 -11.91 4.32
CA ASN A 94 -5.87 -12.94 4.25
C ASN A 94 -5.34 -14.34 3.93
N MET A 95 -4.06 -14.49 3.59
CA MET A 95 -3.45 -15.80 3.36
C MET A 95 -3.23 -16.53 4.69
N ARG A 96 -3.10 -17.85 4.63
CA ARG A 96 -2.68 -18.67 5.77
C ARG A 96 -1.35 -18.15 6.32
N ARG A 97 -1.21 -18.17 7.65
CA ARG A 97 0.05 -17.82 8.33
C ARG A 97 1.21 -18.59 7.70
N TYR A 98 2.40 -17.96 7.64
CA TYR A 98 3.61 -18.45 6.96
C TYR A 98 3.59 -18.40 5.42
N ASN A 99 2.42 -18.21 4.77
CA ASN A 99 2.30 -18.02 3.32
C ASN A 99 1.92 -16.58 2.93
N ARG A 100 2.09 -15.63 3.86
CA ARG A 100 1.65 -14.24 3.67
C ARG A 100 2.66 -13.38 2.94
N PHE A 101 3.95 -13.68 3.06
CA PHE A 101 5.00 -12.90 2.41
C PHE A 101 5.38 -13.50 1.05
N SER A 102 5.58 -12.64 0.07
CA SER A 102 6.14 -13.02 -1.23
C SER A 102 7.21 -12.01 -1.62
N ILE A 103 8.39 -12.50 -1.98
CA ILE A 103 9.50 -11.66 -2.43
C ILE A 103 9.34 -11.39 -3.92
N MET A 104 9.37 -10.12 -4.31
CA MET A 104 9.21 -9.66 -5.69
C MET A 104 10.56 -9.59 -6.42
N LYS A 105 10.51 -9.22 -7.70
CA LYS A 105 11.70 -8.96 -8.53
C LYS A 105 12.48 -7.77 -7.98
N ALA A 106 13.81 -7.86 -8.01
CA ALA A 106 14.69 -6.76 -7.60
C ALA A 106 14.58 -5.57 -8.56
N SER A 107 14.65 -4.35 -8.03
CA SER A 107 15.08 -3.17 -8.80
C SER A 107 16.61 -3.15 -8.90
N SER A 108 17.14 -2.54 -9.96
CA SER A 108 18.57 -2.25 -10.07
C SER A 108 19.00 -1.04 -9.25
N ARG A 109 18.05 -0.24 -8.75
CA ARG A 109 18.33 1.01 -8.03
C ARG A 109 18.10 0.85 -6.53
N PRO A 110 19.10 1.18 -5.69
CA PRO A 110 18.87 1.31 -4.26
C PRO A 110 18.03 2.55 -3.97
N ARG A 111 17.01 2.41 -3.12
CA ARG A 111 16.18 3.52 -2.64
C ARG A 111 16.36 3.57 -1.13
N LEU A 112 17.17 4.51 -0.63
CA LEU A 112 17.58 4.61 0.78
C LEU A 112 16.93 5.83 1.46
N TYR A 113 17.63 6.48 2.40
CA TYR A 113 17.11 7.66 3.09
C TYR A 113 16.66 8.75 2.11
N HIS A 114 15.53 9.39 2.38
CA HIS A 114 14.81 10.28 1.45
C HIS A 114 14.29 9.63 0.16
N SER A 115 14.12 8.31 0.10
CA SER A 115 13.19 7.73 -0.89
C SER A 115 11.74 7.86 -0.43
N SER A 116 10.82 7.86 -1.39
CA SER A 116 9.38 7.80 -1.14
C SER A 116 8.69 6.85 -2.11
N ALA A 117 7.54 6.32 -1.69
CA ALA A 117 6.63 5.58 -2.57
C ALA A 117 5.17 6.03 -2.39
N ILE A 118 4.39 6.00 -3.47
CA ILE A 118 2.97 6.36 -3.46
C ILE A 118 2.16 5.50 -4.45
N LEU A 119 0.93 5.15 -4.05
CA LEU A 119 -0.02 4.44 -4.91
C LEU A 119 -0.59 5.38 -5.99
N MET A 120 -0.57 4.93 -7.24
CA MET A 120 -1.13 5.64 -8.39
C MET A 120 -2.56 5.18 -8.70
N THR A 121 -3.33 6.01 -9.40
CA THR A 121 -4.70 5.69 -9.84
C THR A 121 -4.77 4.46 -10.74
N ASP A 122 -3.74 4.16 -11.53
CA ASP A 122 -3.70 2.94 -12.36
C ASP A 122 -3.32 1.67 -11.59
N GLY A 123 -3.08 1.77 -10.29
CA GLY A 123 -2.71 0.66 -9.40
C GLY A 123 -1.22 0.36 -9.34
N ARG A 124 -0.37 1.09 -10.10
CA ARG A 124 1.09 1.05 -9.92
C ARG A 124 1.50 1.76 -8.65
N VAL A 125 2.73 1.52 -8.19
CA VAL A 125 3.35 2.30 -7.11
C VAL A 125 4.51 3.08 -7.70
N LEU A 126 4.43 4.41 -7.65
CA LEU A 126 5.52 5.29 -8.05
C LEU A 126 6.55 5.35 -6.93
N VAL A 127 7.82 5.21 -7.28
CA VAL A 127 8.96 5.17 -6.36
C VAL A 127 9.98 6.21 -6.82
N GLY A 128 10.44 7.05 -5.89
CA GLY A 128 11.37 8.15 -6.19
C GLY A 128 12.45 8.34 -5.11
N GLY A 129 13.42 9.22 -5.38
CA GLY A 129 14.59 9.46 -4.52
C GLY A 129 15.70 8.42 -4.73
N SER A 130 16.68 8.22 -3.88
CA SER A 130 16.92 8.78 -2.56
C SER A 130 18.01 9.84 -2.58
N ASN A 131 18.06 10.66 -1.53
CA ASN A 131 19.26 11.41 -1.17
C ASN A 131 19.78 10.93 0.20
N PRO A 132 20.63 9.88 0.23
CA PRO A 132 21.22 9.39 1.46
C PRO A 132 22.47 10.17 1.88
N GLN A 133 22.71 11.35 1.28
CA GLN A 133 23.86 12.23 1.52
C GLN A 133 23.40 13.56 2.12
N GLU A 134 24.24 14.20 2.94
CA GLU A 134 23.92 15.51 3.57
C GLU A 134 23.65 16.59 2.51
N ASN A 135 24.45 16.58 1.44
CA ASN A 135 24.29 17.44 0.26
C ASN A 135 23.95 16.59 -0.97
N TYR A 136 23.50 17.21 -2.06
CA TYR A 136 23.31 16.51 -3.32
C TYR A 136 24.65 16.09 -3.92
N ASN A 137 25.05 14.85 -3.65
CA ASN A 137 26.25 14.26 -4.20
C ASN A 137 25.91 13.12 -5.17
N PHE A 138 26.36 13.24 -6.41
CA PHE A 138 26.07 12.32 -7.51
C PHE A 138 27.24 11.37 -7.82
N THR A 139 28.43 11.58 -7.27
CA THR A 139 29.65 10.83 -7.62
C THR A 139 30.60 10.69 -6.43
N GLY A 140 31.42 9.64 -6.40
CA GLY A 140 32.46 9.49 -5.36
C GLY A 140 31.94 9.17 -3.96
N VAL A 141 30.68 8.72 -3.85
CA VAL A 141 30.04 8.23 -2.62
C VAL A 141 29.45 6.85 -2.85
N GLU A 142 29.30 6.06 -1.78
CA GLU A 142 28.79 4.69 -1.85
C GLU A 142 27.35 4.64 -2.40
N PHE A 143 26.52 5.59 -1.98
CA PHE A 143 25.13 5.73 -2.46
C PHE A 143 24.89 7.16 -2.93
N PRO A 144 25.02 7.44 -4.24
CA PRO A 144 24.73 8.75 -4.80
C PRO A 144 23.26 9.18 -4.65
N THR A 145 23.03 10.49 -4.74
CA THR A 145 21.70 11.07 -4.92
C THR A 145 21.07 10.53 -6.21
N ASP A 146 19.85 10.01 -6.14
CA ASP A 146 19.08 9.52 -7.28
C ASP A 146 17.80 10.35 -7.43
N LEU A 147 17.67 11.05 -8.56
CA LEU A 147 16.52 11.88 -8.91
C LEU A 147 15.52 11.15 -9.83
N SER A 148 15.78 9.89 -10.15
CA SER A 148 14.94 9.10 -11.05
C SER A 148 13.64 8.67 -10.39
N LEU A 149 12.68 8.27 -11.23
CA LEU A 149 11.45 7.62 -10.82
C LEU A 149 11.39 6.21 -11.41
N GLU A 150 10.87 5.27 -10.63
CA GLU A 150 10.49 3.92 -11.07
C GLU A 150 9.02 3.65 -10.75
N ALA A 151 8.39 2.79 -11.53
CA ALA A 151 7.06 2.29 -11.21
C ALA A 151 7.14 0.80 -10.86
N PHE A 152 6.72 0.44 -9.66
CA PHE A 152 6.48 -0.96 -9.31
C PHE A 152 5.11 -1.38 -9.87
N TYR A 153 5.09 -2.54 -10.55
CA TYR A 153 3.89 -3.13 -11.13
C TYR A 153 3.45 -4.32 -10.26
N PRO A 154 2.41 -4.18 -9.40
CA PRO A 154 1.94 -5.28 -8.59
C PRO A 154 1.43 -6.46 -9.42
N PRO A 155 1.47 -7.71 -8.88
CA PRO A 155 1.08 -8.91 -9.62
C PRO A 155 -0.33 -8.87 -10.24
N PHE A 156 -1.29 -8.15 -9.63
CA PHE A 156 -2.64 -8.00 -10.17
C PHE A 156 -2.70 -7.23 -11.51
N LEU A 157 -1.63 -6.49 -11.89
CA LEU A 157 -1.52 -5.82 -13.18
C LEU A 157 -0.94 -6.72 -14.29
N ALA A 158 -0.56 -7.96 -13.99
CA ALA A 158 0.01 -8.85 -14.99
C ALA A 158 -0.97 -9.09 -16.15
N ARG A 159 -0.45 -9.18 -17.39
CA ARG A 159 -1.25 -9.37 -18.63
C ARG A 159 -2.25 -10.51 -18.54
N LYS A 160 -1.89 -11.59 -17.84
CA LYS A 160 -2.77 -12.76 -17.61
C LYS A 160 -4.07 -12.42 -16.87
N HIS A 161 -4.13 -11.31 -16.13
CA HIS A 161 -5.30 -10.86 -15.38
C HIS A 161 -6.12 -9.79 -16.11
N LYS A 162 -5.72 -9.37 -17.32
CA LYS A 162 -6.41 -8.31 -18.08
C LYS A 162 -7.90 -8.60 -18.28
N HIS A 163 -8.27 -9.86 -18.49
CA HIS A 163 -9.66 -10.28 -18.67
C HIS A 163 -10.52 -10.22 -17.38
N LEU A 164 -9.89 -10.09 -16.21
CA LEU A 164 -10.57 -9.96 -14.92
C LEU A 164 -10.64 -8.51 -14.43
N LYS A 165 -9.96 -7.57 -15.10
CA LYS A 165 -9.87 -6.17 -14.68
C LYS A 165 -11.22 -5.46 -14.90
N PRO A 166 -11.83 -4.90 -13.84
CA PRO A 166 -13.02 -4.09 -13.98
C PRO A 166 -12.72 -2.72 -14.61
N THR A 167 -13.67 -2.21 -15.39
CA THR A 167 -13.67 -0.83 -15.88
C THR A 167 -14.95 -0.16 -15.41
N VAL A 168 -14.83 0.89 -14.59
CA VAL A 168 -15.98 1.68 -14.16
C VAL A 168 -16.37 2.62 -15.29
N LEU A 169 -17.66 2.70 -15.60
CA LEU A 169 -18.18 3.51 -16.70
C LEU A 169 -18.51 4.94 -16.25
N SER A 170 -19.25 5.07 -15.14
CA SER A 170 -19.62 6.35 -14.54
C SER A 170 -20.01 6.14 -13.07
N MET A 171 -19.79 7.16 -12.25
CA MET A 171 -20.10 7.18 -10.83
C MET A 171 -20.15 8.63 -10.32
N ASP A 172 -20.99 8.91 -9.33
CA ASP A 172 -20.95 10.16 -8.58
C ASP A 172 -19.63 10.28 -7.79
N GLU A 173 -18.98 11.43 -7.91
CA GLU A 173 -17.71 11.68 -7.22
C GLU A 173 -17.91 12.00 -5.73
N ILE A 174 -19.14 12.06 -5.24
CA ILE A 174 -19.46 12.37 -3.84
C ILE A 174 -20.00 11.13 -3.13
N LEU A 175 -19.36 10.77 -2.03
CA LEU A 175 -19.82 9.73 -1.12
C LEU A 175 -20.30 10.35 0.20
N ILE A 176 -21.59 10.15 0.49
CA ILE A 176 -22.18 10.58 1.77
C ILE A 176 -22.15 9.42 2.75
N TYR A 177 -21.77 9.68 4.01
CA TYR A 177 -21.74 8.67 5.06
C TYR A 177 -23.07 7.91 5.16
N LYS A 178 -22.98 6.58 5.26
CA LYS A 178 -24.12 5.66 5.41
C LYS A 178 -25.19 5.73 4.31
N LYS A 179 -25.07 6.60 3.30
CA LYS A 179 -26.00 6.67 2.16
C LYS A 179 -25.60 5.66 1.10
N SER A 180 -26.61 5.07 0.45
CA SER A 180 -26.39 4.18 -0.68
C SER A 180 -25.95 4.99 -1.90
N PHE A 181 -25.03 4.43 -2.67
CA PHE A 181 -24.66 4.90 -3.99
C PHE A 181 -24.51 3.70 -4.92
N SER A 182 -24.49 3.96 -6.23
CA SER A 182 -24.34 2.90 -7.23
C SER A 182 -23.48 3.34 -8.39
N ALA A 183 -22.81 2.39 -9.02
CA ALA A 183 -22.10 2.63 -10.27
C ALA A 183 -22.13 1.39 -11.16
N THR A 184 -21.99 1.63 -12.46
CA THR A 184 -21.93 0.59 -13.48
C THR A 184 -20.48 0.34 -13.87
N PHE A 185 -20.12 -0.93 -14.01
CA PHE A 185 -18.79 -1.35 -14.43
C PHE A 185 -18.88 -2.55 -15.37
N THR A 186 -17.85 -2.71 -16.19
CA THR A 186 -17.69 -3.88 -17.06
C THR A 186 -16.56 -4.76 -16.58
N VAL A 187 -16.67 -6.06 -16.82
CA VAL A 187 -15.59 -7.04 -16.61
C VAL A 187 -15.61 -8.02 -17.78
N PRO A 188 -14.52 -8.16 -18.56
CA PRO A 188 -14.52 -9.02 -19.74
C PRO A 188 -14.84 -10.50 -19.44
N ARG A 189 -14.41 -10.99 -18.28
CA ARG A 189 -14.76 -12.32 -17.76
C ARG A 189 -15.05 -12.21 -16.27
N PHE A 190 -16.33 -12.20 -15.95
CA PHE A 190 -16.81 -12.20 -14.57
C PHE A 190 -16.77 -13.61 -13.98
N LEU A 191 -16.21 -13.77 -12.77
CA LEU A 191 -16.08 -15.10 -12.15
C LEU A 191 -17.32 -15.44 -11.31
N ARG A 192 -17.64 -14.62 -10.29
CA ARG A 192 -18.83 -14.78 -9.45
C ARG A 192 -19.14 -13.50 -8.68
N MET A 193 -20.41 -13.27 -8.35
CA MET A 193 -20.87 -12.04 -7.70
C MET A 193 -20.16 -11.76 -6.37
N GLY A 194 -19.96 -12.79 -5.54
CA GLY A 194 -19.28 -12.68 -4.24
C GLY A 194 -17.77 -12.39 -4.29
N THR A 195 -17.21 -12.05 -5.46
CA THR A 195 -15.80 -11.65 -5.60
C THR A 195 -15.59 -10.16 -5.81
N VAL A 196 -16.69 -9.39 -5.87
CA VAL A 196 -16.63 -7.93 -6.00
C VAL A 196 -16.57 -7.29 -4.63
N SER A 197 -15.63 -6.36 -4.46
CA SER A 197 -15.57 -5.48 -3.29
C SER A 197 -15.29 -4.06 -3.73
N ILE A 198 -15.86 -3.10 -3.01
CA ILE A 198 -15.63 -1.67 -3.24
C ILE A 198 -14.73 -1.16 -2.12
N ARG A 199 -13.62 -0.54 -2.50
CA ARG A 199 -12.59 -0.12 -1.55
C ARG A 199 -12.18 1.30 -1.86
N ILE A 200 -12.11 2.11 -0.81
CA ILE A 200 -11.59 3.47 -0.88
C ILE A 200 -10.23 3.49 -0.17
N ILE A 201 -9.27 4.20 -0.75
CA ILE A 201 -7.93 4.37 -0.21
C ILE A 201 -7.65 5.87 -0.07
N ALA A 202 -7.28 6.30 1.14
CA ALA A 202 -6.73 7.64 1.31
C ALA A 202 -5.28 7.60 0.79
N PRO A 203 -4.94 8.36 -0.26
CA PRO A 203 -3.56 8.44 -0.73
C PRO A 203 -2.69 9.08 0.35
N SER A 204 -1.45 8.62 0.44
CA SER A 204 -0.51 9.11 1.44
C SER A 204 0.21 10.38 0.99
N PHE A 205 0.51 11.24 1.95
CA PHE A 205 1.67 12.12 1.85
C PHE A 205 2.87 11.34 2.40
N THR A 206 3.87 11.06 1.58
CA THR A 206 4.98 10.16 1.95
C THR A 206 6.31 10.90 2.02
N THR A 207 6.95 10.88 3.19
CA THR A 207 8.33 11.33 3.36
C THR A 207 8.99 10.57 4.51
N HIS A 208 10.31 10.34 4.43
CA HIS A 208 11.08 9.70 5.52
C HIS A 208 10.50 8.35 6.00
N SER A 209 9.96 7.55 5.09
CA SER A 209 9.27 6.28 5.40
C SER A 209 7.99 6.42 6.25
N PHE A 210 7.46 7.64 6.37
CA PHE A 210 6.16 7.93 6.94
C PHE A 210 5.15 8.19 5.82
N SER A 211 4.14 7.34 5.72
CA SER A 211 3.01 7.50 4.80
C SER A 211 1.81 8.09 5.56
N MET A 212 1.84 9.39 5.79
CA MET A 212 0.80 10.09 6.55
C MET A 212 -0.57 9.93 5.87
N ASN A 213 -1.61 9.79 6.70
CA ASN A 213 -3.02 9.65 6.31
C ASN A 213 -3.42 8.35 5.57
N GLN A 214 -2.46 7.49 5.17
CA GLN A 214 -2.75 6.26 4.43
C GLN A 214 -3.70 5.34 5.19
N ARG A 215 -4.81 4.96 4.55
CA ARG A 215 -5.74 3.94 5.04
C ARG A 215 -6.55 3.36 3.90
N MET A 216 -7.04 2.13 4.08
CA MET A 216 -8.04 1.52 3.22
C MET A 216 -9.32 1.27 4.01
N VAL A 217 -10.46 1.57 3.40
CA VAL A 217 -11.78 1.19 3.91
C VAL A 217 -12.48 0.32 2.88
N VAL A 218 -12.89 -0.86 3.31
CA VAL A 218 -13.74 -1.76 2.50
C VAL A 218 -15.19 -1.39 2.79
N LEU A 219 -15.91 -0.94 1.77
CA LEU A 219 -17.30 -0.50 1.92
C LEU A 219 -18.23 -1.69 2.13
N LYS A 220 -19.33 -1.44 2.85
CA LYS A 220 -20.31 -2.46 3.26
C LYS A 220 -21.54 -2.46 2.36
N GLY A 221 -22.32 -3.55 2.45
CA GLY A 221 -23.60 -3.69 1.75
C GLY A 221 -23.46 -3.73 0.23
N VAL A 222 -22.33 -4.26 -0.26
CA VAL A 222 -22.09 -4.39 -1.70
C VAL A 222 -23.02 -5.45 -2.28
N VAL A 223 -23.93 -5.03 -3.14
CA VAL A 223 -24.81 -5.89 -3.94
C VAL A 223 -24.46 -5.68 -5.40
N VAL A 224 -24.31 -6.75 -6.17
CA VAL A 224 -23.99 -6.68 -7.61
C VAL A 224 -25.07 -7.39 -8.41
N VAL A 225 -25.56 -6.72 -9.44
CA VAL A 225 -26.55 -7.26 -10.38
C VAL A 225 -26.00 -7.16 -11.80
N ALA A 226 -26.30 -8.16 -12.63
CA ALA A 226 -26.03 -8.07 -14.06
C ALA A 226 -27.05 -7.15 -14.72
N VAL A 227 -26.59 -6.25 -15.59
CA VAL A 227 -27.44 -5.31 -16.34
C VAL A 227 -27.51 -5.72 -17.81
N SER A 228 -26.39 -6.16 -18.37
CA SER A 228 -26.28 -6.71 -19.72
C SER A 228 -25.02 -7.59 -19.81
N ALA A 229 -24.70 -8.09 -21.01
CA ALA A 229 -23.50 -8.89 -21.22
C ALA A 229 -22.24 -8.17 -20.71
N ASN A 230 -21.48 -8.82 -19.82
CA ASN A 230 -20.26 -8.31 -19.18
C ASN A 230 -20.40 -6.97 -18.45
N THR A 231 -21.63 -6.52 -18.18
CA THR A 231 -21.93 -5.23 -17.57
C THR A 231 -22.73 -5.43 -16.29
N TYR A 232 -22.26 -4.82 -15.22
CA TYR A 232 -22.77 -5.03 -13.87
C TYR A 232 -22.99 -3.69 -13.20
N LYS A 233 -24.02 -3.61 -12.36
CA LYS A 233 -24.24 -2.49 -11.45
C LYS A 233 -23.97 -2.96 -10.03
N PHE A 234 -23.16 -2.22 -9.29
CA PHE A 234 -23.07 -2.41 -7.85
C PHE A 234 -23.85 -1.32 -7.12
N THR A 235 -24.43 -1.67 -5.98
CA THR A 235 -24.90 -0.74 -4.95
C THR A 235 -24.05 -0.98 -3.70
N ALA A 236 -23.61 0.09 -3.03
CA ALA A 236 -22.87 0.01 -1.78
C ALA A 236 -23.26 1.20 -0.89
N PHE A 237 -22.88 1.15 0.39
CA PHE A 237 -23.03 2.30 1.29
C PHE A 237 -21.71 3.06 1.41
N GLY A 238 -21.80 4.39 1.52
CA GLY A 238 -20.69 5.22 1.95
C GLY A 238 -20.15 4.78 3.34
N PRO A 239 -19.01 5.32 3.78
CA PRO A 239 -18.38 4.89 5.03
C PRO A 239 -19.32 4.99 6.23
N SER A 240 -19.07 4.17 7.25
CA SER A 240 -19.93 4.10 8.42
C SER A 240 -19.76 5.29 9.36
N THR A 241 -18.53 5.78 9.55
CA THR A 241 -18.23 6.90 10.48
C THR A 241 -17.03 7.70 10.00
N LYS A 242 -16.86 8.92 10.56
CA LYS A 242 -15.76 9.85 10.24
C LYS A 242 -14.43 9.39 10.82
N GLU A 243 -14.44 8.59 11.88
CA GLU A 243 -13.23 8.06 12.51
C GLU A 243 -12.56 7.01 11.61
N ILE A 244 -13.38 6.21 10.92
CA ILE A 244 -12.90 5.19 9.98
C ILE A 244 -12.41 5.83 8.67
N ALA A 245 -13.22 6.74 8.10
CA ALA A 245 -12.89 7.48 6.89
C ALA A 245 -13.15 8.97 7.13
N PRO A 246 -12.15 9.75 7.58
CA PRO A 246 -12.31 11.20 7.72
C PRO A 246 -12.75 11.86 6.40
N PRO A 247 -13.52 12.96 6.44
CA PRO A 247 -13.91 13.69 5.23
C PRO A 247 -12.69 14.10 4.40
N GLY A 248 -12.80 14.01 3.07
CA GLY A 248 -11.70 14.31 2.17
C GLY A 248 -11.72 13.48 0.90
N TYR A 249 -10.61 13.52 0.15
CA TYR A 249 -10.46 12.81 -1.12
C TYR A 249 -9.87 11.41 -0.94
N TYR A 250 -10.47 10.44 -1.63
CA TYR A 250 -10.07 9.04 -1.64
C TYR A 250 -10.04 8.53 -3.08
N LEU A 251 -9.23 7.50 -3.31
CA LEU A 251 -9.28 6.69 -4.51
C LEU A 251 -10.23 5.52 -4.30
N LEU A 252 -11.30 5.44 -5.08
CA LEU A 252 -12.22 4.31 -5.11
C LEU A 252 -11.81 3.29 -6.17
N PHE A 253 -11.76 2.03 -5.77
CA PHE A 253 -11.49 0.89 -6.63
C PHE A 253 -12.64 -0.12 -6.57
N VAL A 254 -13.08 -0.59 -7.73
CA VAL A 254 -13.87 -1.81 -7.86
C VAL A 254 -12.89 -2.98 -7.98
N VAL A 255 -12.93 -3.91 -7.04
CA VAL A 255 -12.02 -5.06 -7.02
C VAL A 255 -12.80 -6.33 -7.30
N HIS A 256 -12.50 -6.99 -8.42
CA HIS A 256 -13.10 -8.26 -8.82
C HIS A 256 -12.06 -9.38 -8.72
N ALA A 257 -12.30 -10.36 -7.85
CA ALA A 257 -11.41 -11.50 -7.66
C ALA A 257 -9.94 -11.11 -7.37
N GLY A 258 -9.75 -10.03 -6.61
CA GLY A 258 -8.43 -9.49 -6.28
C GLY A 258 -7.78 -8.62 -7.36
N ILE A 259 -8.46 -8.39 -8.49
CA ILE A 259 -8.00 -7.53 -9.58
C ILE A 259 -8.76 -6.18 -9.51
N PRO A 260 -8.07 -5.06 -9.24
CA PRO A 260 -8.69 -3.75 -9.13
C PRO A 260 -8.94 -3.10 -10.49
N SER A 261 -9.95 -2.24 -10.56
CA SER A 261 -10.10 -1.23 -11.61
C SER A 261 -8.97 -0.19 -11.56
N SER A 262 -8.99 0.76 -12.48
CA SER A 262 -8.33 2.04 -12.19
C SER A 262 -9.11 2.75 -11.06
N GLY A 263 -8.39 3.50 -10.24
CA GLY A 263 -8.92 4.30 -9.14
C GLY A 263 -9.58 5.57 -9.64
N MET A 264 -10.72 5.89 -9.05
CA MET A 264 -11.46 7.13 -9.30
C MET A 264 -11.38 8.01 -8.08
N TRP A 265 -11.21 9.32 -8.26
CA TRP A 265 -11.29 10.25 -7.14
C TRP A 265 -12.75 10.38 -6.68
N VAL A 266 -12.95 10.24 -5.38
CA VAL A 266 -14.22 10.51 -4.72
C VAL A 266 -13.97 11.37 -3.49
N LYS A 267 -14.92 12.25 -3.17
CA LYS A 267 -14.92 13.09 -1.97
C LYS A 267 -15.94 12.55 -0.98
N ILE A 268 -15.49 12.30 0.23
CA ILE A 268 -16.33 11.87 1.35
C ILE A 268 -16.75 13.11 2.14
N GLN A 269 -18.05 13.26 2.38
CA GLN A 269 -18.62 14.38 3.14
C GLN A 269 -19.92 14.01 3.86
N ASP A 270 -20.39 14.90 4.73
CA ASP A 270 -21.71 14.76 5.36
C ASP A 270 -22.86 15.03 4.39
N SER A 271 -24.07 14.60 4.76
CA SER A 271 -25.26 15.12 4.11
C SER A 271 -25.36 16.60 4.45
N THR A 272 -25.39 17.44 3.41
CA THR A 272 -25.91 18.81 3.51
C THR A 272 -27.33 18.83 4.06
#